data_AF-A0A543AG02-F1
#
_entry.id   AF-A0A543AG02-F1
#
_cell.length_a   1.000
_cell.length_b   1.000
_cell.length_c   1.000
_cell.angle_alpha   90.00
_cell.angle_beta   90.00
_cell.angle_gamma   90.00
#
_symmetry.space_group_name_H-M   'P 1'
#
loop_
_entity.id
_entity.type
_entity.pdbx_description
1 polymer ?
#
loop_
_entity_poly.entity_id
_entity_poly.type
_entity_poly.pdbx_seq_one_letter_code
_entity_poly.pdbx_strand_id
1 'polypeptide(L)'
;MSKTSTRRTSRLTTPVMITFVVIAALLLALTIASVVKAMTRGDDPVVVNAVLTGQSMEVNRTTGLDVIRFQAVRAPLPAEEDVSDTLDTCMAAEAREHLESLAGEGTSLEVEIEAYANAPNGELWAMIYQGGSDLGVKMVEAGYAVVDPASVDDPQKLDALVAAQNKARQDELGIFSTDAECTLPSKVKPVIEMLEKLPESPRANDVVELTKYIGEMNRIRSDAQQTVAMLSAIPDTENDDSVAALAWGEAKQEYIDTIENHLNEIRGLIEDAQAKRADLQGIDVPEPEPEPEPAPQEDSEPQEDQEPQDAQDLPAPEASSEAPQEQPEEQEIADTAPAATPEIQTEQMGSNGDGAGDDEDE
;
A
#
# COMPACT_ATOMS: atom_id res chain seq x y z
N MET A 1 6.59 -11.18 82.44
CA MET A 1 5.48 -11.50 81.52
C MET A 1 6.08 -11.73 80.14
N SER A 2 6.28 -12.98 79.74
CA SER A 2 6.87 -13.33 78.44
C SER A 2 5.86 -14.17 77.67
N LYS A 3 5.38 -13.65 76.53
CA LYS A 3 4.43 -14.35 75.65
C LYS A 3 5.19 -15.40 74.84
N THR A 4 4.93 -16.67 75.14
CA THR A 4 5.44 -17.81 74.39
C THR A 4 4.66 -17.94 73.08
N SER A 5 5.33 -17.68 71.96
CA SER A 5 4.79 -17.88 70.60
C SER A 5 4.92 -19.36 70.21
N THR A 6 3.80 -20.08 70.21
CA THR A 6 3.71 -21.47 69.75
C THR A 6 3.80 -21.53 68.22
N ARG A 7 5.00 -21.81 67.68
CA ARG A 7 5.18 -22.20 66.27
C ARG A 7 4.57 -23.59 66.05
N ARG A 8 3.39 -23.66 65.41
CA ARG A 8 2.88 -24.88 64.78
C ARG A 8 3.73 -25.19 63.56
N THR A 9 4.67 -26.11 63.67
CA THR A 9 5.30 -26.75 62.51
C THR A 9 4.27 -27.67 61.85
N SER A 10 3.61 -27.16 60.81
CA SER A 10 2.83 -27.96 59.87
C SER A 10 3.77 -28.99 59.23
N ARG A 11 3.61 -30.27 59.60
CA ARG A 11 4.25 -31.37 58.91
C ARG A 11 3.51 -31.54 57.57
N LEU A 12 4.03 -30.88 56.54
CA LEU A 12 3.68 -31.17 55.15
C LEU A 12 3.90 -32.66 54.93
N THR A 13 2.80 -33.38 54.70
CA THR A 13 2.83 -34.79 54.39
C THR A 13 3.62 -34.98 53.09
N THR A 14 4.56 -35.92 53.10
CA THR A 14 5.44 -36.29 51.98
C THR A 14 4.76 -36.31 50.59
N PRO A 15 3.49 -36.73 50.42
CA PRO A 15 2.80 -36.64 49.11
C PRO A 15 2.60 -35.21 48.57
N VAL A 16 2.45 -34.20 49.44
CA VAL A 16 2.26 -32.80 49.03
C VAL A 16 3.57 -32.19 48.53
N MET A 17 4.70 -32.61 49.10
CA MET A 17 6.02 -32.15 48.65
C MET A 17 6.38 -32.75 47.28
N ILE A 18 6.02 -34.02 47.03
CA ILE A 18 6.26 -34.68 45.74
C ILE A 18 5.43 -34.02 44.62
N THR A 19 4.16 -33.71 44.87
CA THR A 19 3.31 -33.04 43.87
C THR A 19 3.83 -31.63 43.53
N PHE A 20 4.31 -30.88 44.53
CA PHE A 20 4.91 -29.57 44.28
C PHE A 20 6.18 -29.65 43.42
N VAL A 21 7.04 -30.64 43.66
CA VAL A 21 8.27 -30.86 42.87
C VAL A 21 7.94 -31.27 41.43
N VAL A 22 6.93 -32.12 41.23
CA VAL A 22 6.49 -32.53 39.88
C VAL A 22 5.90 -31.34 39.11
N ILE A 23 5.07 -30.52 39.75
CA ILE A 23 4.50 -29.32 39.11
C ILE A 23 5.60 -28.30 38.79
N ALA A 24 6.53 -28.06 39.72
CA ALA A 24 7.66 -27.17 39.47
C ALA A 24 8.55 -27.68 38.33
N ALA A 25 8.83 -28.98 38.27
CA ALA A 25 9.58 -29.59 37.17
C ALA A 25 8.84 -29.49 35.83
N LEU A 26 7.51 -29.64 35.82
CA LEU A 26 6.68 -29.45 34.62
C LEU A 26 6.67 -28.00 34.15
N LEU A 27 6.53 -27.04 35.06
CA LEU A 27 6.60 -25.61 34.73
C LEU A 27 8.00 -25.21 34.25
N LEU A 28 9.05 -25.79 34.83
CA LEU A 28 10.44 -25.58 34.40
C LEU A 28 10.70 -26.21 33.03
N ALA A 29 10.16 -27.41 32.76
CA ALA A 29 10.26 -28.05 31.45
C ALA A 29 9.49 -27.28 30.37
N LEU A 30 8.30 -26.75 30.69
CA LEU A 30 7.51 -25.92 29.78
C LEU A 30 8.20 -24.58 29.47
N THR A 31 8.85 -23.95 30.45
CA THR A 31 9.62 -22.71 30.25
C THR A 31 10.92 -22.94 29.48
N ILE A 32 11.58 -24.08 29.66
CA ILE A 32 12.77 -24.43 28.85
C ILE A 32 12.35 -24.77 27.42
N ALA A 33 11.24 -25.49 27.21
CA ALA A 33 10.76 -25.83 25.87
C ALA A 33 10.36 -24.60 25.05
N SER A 34 9.81 -23.55 25.68
CA SER A 34 9.49 -22.29 24.99
C SER A 34 10.75 -21.49 24.62
N VAL A 35 11.80 -21.50 25.44
CA VAL A 35 13.07 -20.83 25.11
C VAL A 35 13.86 -21.60 24.04
N VAL A 36 13.84 -22.93 24.05
CA VAL A 36 14.56 -23.73 23.05
C VAL A 36 13.91 -23.63 21.67
N LYS A 37 12.59 -23.51 21.56
CA LYS A 37 11.93 -23.30 20.27
C LYS A 37 12.33 -21.97 19.61
N ALA A 38 12.66 -20.95 20.42
CA ALA A 38 13.20 -19.68 19.95
C ALA A 38 14.68 -19.74 19.50
N MET A 39 15.45 -20.75 19.93
CA MET A 39 16.86 -20.93 19.54
C MET A 39 17.09 -21.93 18.40
N THR A 40 16.07 -22.71 17.99
CA THR A 40 16.24 -23.75 16.96
C THR A 40 15.88 -23.32 15.53
N ARG A 41 15.32 -22.12 15.34
CA ARG A 41 15.35 -21.45 14.04
C ARG A 41 16.72 -20.76 13.97
N GLY A 42 17.63 -21.28 13.15
CA GLY A 42 18.97 -20.73 12.95
C GLY A 42 18.93 -19.44 12.13
N ASP A 43 18.07 -18.50 12.53
CA ASP A 43 17.85 -17.24 11.84
C ASP A 43 18.75 -16.19 12.50
N ASP A 44 19.61 -15.58 11.69
CA ASP A 44 20.42 -14.45 12.12
C ASP A 44 19.53 -13.40 12.81
N PRO A 45 19.91 -12.90 13.99
CA PRO A 45 19.10 -11.92 14.70
C PRO A 45 18.91 -10.70 13.81
N VAL A 46 17.66 -10.38 13.48
CA VAL A 46 17.29 -9.21 12.69
C VAL A 46 16.79 -8.14 13.64
N VAL A 47 17.43 -6.97 13.65
CA VAL A 47 17.04 -5.83 14.50
C VAL A 47 16.73 -4.63 13.62
N VAL A 48 15.60 -3.96 13.87
CA VAL A 48 15.23 -2.74 13.13
C VAL A 48 16.22 -1.63 13.45
N ASN A 49 16.83 -1.06 12.40
CA ASN A 49 17.59 0.17 12.48
C ASN A 49 16.69 1.38 12.25
N ALA A 50 15.86 1.34 11.21
CA ALA A 50 14.90 2.41 10.90
C ALA A 50 13.71 1.89 10.09
N VAL A 51 12.53 2.50 10.28
CA VAL A 51 11.37 2.26 9.41
C VAL A 51 11.39 3.29 8.28
N LEU A 52 11.51 2.81 7.04
CA LEU A 52 11.69 3.66 5.86
C LEU A 52 10.33 4.06 5.28
N THR A 53 9.42 3.11 5.13
CA THR A 53 8.07 3.30 4.56
C THR A 53 7.05 2.43 5.30
N GLY A 54 5.77 2.49 4.93
CA GLY A 54 4.76 1.57 5.45
C GLY A 54 5.00 0.09 5.06
N GLN A 55 5.95 -0.19 4.17
CA GLN A 55 6.24 -1.57 3.74
C GLN A 55 7.71 -1.99 3.81
N SER A 56 8.62 -1.09 4.19
CA SER A 56 10.06 -1.38 4.23
C SER A 56 10.75 -0.83 5.45
N MET A 57 11.78 -1.55 5.89
CA MET A 57 12.60 -1.24 7.06
C MET A 57 14.07 -1.51 6.76
N GLU A 58 14.94 -0.65 7.25
CA GLU A 58 16.36 -0.94 7.33
C GLU A 58 16.62 -1.77 8.60
N VAL A 59 17.32 -2.89 8.44
CA VAL A 59 17.58 -3.84 9.52
C VAL A 59 19.05 -4.19 9.61
N ASN A 60 19.52 -4.40 10.83
CA ASN A 60 20.84 -4.93 11.11
C ASN A 60 20.76 -6.46 11.24
N ARG A 61 21.57 -7.14 10.44
CA ARG A 61 21.74 -8.60 10.41
C ARG A 61 23.21 -8.94 10.64
N THR A 62 23.52 -10.20 10.90
CA THR A 62 24.91 -10.67 11.06
C THR A 62 25.81 -10.29 9.87
N THR A 63 25.24 -10.17 8.67
CA THR A 63 25.93 -9.80 7.43
C THR A 63 26.10 -8.29 7.21
N GLY A 64 25.42 -7.43 7.98
CA GLY A 64 25.45 -5.98 7.82
C GLY A 64 24.05 -5.34 7.86
N LEU A 65 23.97 -4.11 7.36
CA LEU A 65 22.70 -3.40 7.13
C LEU A 65 22.08 -3.86 5.82
N ASP A 66 20.83 -4.29 5.87
CA ASP A 66 20.00 -4.65 4.71
C ASP A 66 18.67 -3.88 4.78
N VAL A 67 18.01 -3.70 3.63
CA VAL A 67 16.62 -3.23 3.57
C VAL A 67 15.71 -4.42 3.35
N ILE A 68 14.75 -4.64 4.25
CA ILE A 68 13.70 -5.66 4.09
C ILE A 68 12.38 -5.00 3.73
N ARG A 69 11.58 -5.68 2.89
CA ARG A 69 10.25 -5.26 2.46
C ARG A 69 9.26 -6.40 2.65
N PHE A 70 8.00 -6.08 2.97
CA PHE A 70 6.95 -7.09 2.99
C PHE A 70 6.73 -7.72 1.61
N GLN A 71 6.77 -9.05 1.56
CA GLN A 71 6.49 -9.80 0.34
C GLN A 71 4.99 -9.82 0.00
N ALA A 72 4.16 -10.20 0.97
CA ALA A 72 2.74 -10.53 0.77
C ALA A 72 1.78 -9.33 0.75
N VAL A 73 2.27 -8.12 1.03
CA VAL A 73 1.44 -6.92 1.15
C VAL A 73 2.12 -5.72 0.50
N ARG A 74 1.32 -4.72 0.15
CA ARG A 74 1.79 -3.42 -0.34
C ARG A 74 1.24 -2.32 0.55
N ALA A 75 2.07 -1.35 0.89
CA ALA A 75 1.64 -0.14 1.60
C ALA A 75 1.84 1.08 0.71
N PRO A 76 1.04 2.16 0.91
CA PRO A 76 1.25 3.41 0.21
C PRO A 76 2.69 3.91 0.38
N LEU A 77 3.29 4.35 -0.72
CA LEU A 77 4.61 4.97 -0.73
C LEU A 77 4.47 6.49 -0.83
N PRO A 78 5.41 7.27 -0.25
CA PRO A 78 5.39 8.71 -0.43
C PRO A 78 5.46 9.05 -1.92
N ALA A 79 4.76 10.12 -2.33
CA ALA A 79 4.86 10.62 -3.69
C ALA A 79 6.30 11.03 -4.00
N GLU A 80 6.73 10.82 -5.25
CA GLU A 80 7.99 11.36 -5.74
C GLU A 80 7.99 12.90 -5.69
N GLU A 81 9.17 13.51 -5.62
CA GLU A 81 9.29 14.96 -5.64
C GLU A 81 8.58 15.53 -6.88
N ASP A 82 7.81 16.61 -6.68
CA ASP A 82 7.02 17.28 -7.71
C ASP A 82 5.85 16.46 -8.33
N VAL A 83 5.53 15.28 -7.79
CA VAL A 83 4.34 14.50 -8.17
C VAL A 83 3.22 14.75 -7.16
N SER A 84 2.00 14.98 -7.65
CA SER A 84 0.82 15.16 -6.77
C SER A 84 0.40 13.83 -6.14
N ASP A 85 -0.12 13.89 -4.92
CA ASP A 85 -0.64 12.71 -4.23
C ASP A 85 -1.73 12.01 -5.04
N THR A 86 -1.65 10.68 -5.08
CA THR A 86 -2.62 9.80 -5.73
C THR A 86 -3.25 8.87 -4.70
N LEU A 87 -4.16 8.00 -5.15
CA LEU A 87 -4.70 6.95 -4.29
C LEU A 87 -3.62 5.95 -3.86
N ASP A 88 -2.53 5.80 -4.62
CA ASP A 88 -1.41 4.92 -4.28
C ASP A 88 -0.47 5.51 -3.23
N THR A 89 -0.42 6.83 -3.10
CA THR A 89 0.45 7.53 -2.13
C THR A 89 -0.31 7.99 -0.89
N CYS A 90 -1.64 7.96 -0.95
CA CYS A 90 -2.51 8.36 0.14
C CYS A 90 -2.21 7.54 1.41
N MET A 91 -2.02 8.25 2.53
CA MET A 91 -1.69 7.68 3.84
C MET A 91 -0.30 7.01 3.95
N ALA A 92 0.66 7.35 3.08
CA ALA A 92 2.01 6.79 3.15
C ALA A 92 2.74 7.11 4.47
N ALA A 93 2.56 8.32 5.00
CA ALA A 93 3.17 8.74 6.26
C ALA A 93 2.57 7.97 7.45
N GLU A 94 1.24 7.86 7.49
CA GLU A 94 0.48 7.15 8.51
C GLU A 94 0.77 5.65 8.48
N ALA A 95 0.93 5.06 7.29
CA ALA A 95 1.35 3.67 7.15
C ALA A 95 2.76 3.45 7.71
N ARG A 96 3.72 4.36 7.42
CA ARG A 96 5.07 4.31 8.00
C ARG A 96 5.03 4.43 9.53
N GLU A 97 4.27 5.39 10.06
CA GLU A 97 4.11 5.60 11.50
C GLU A 97 3.45 4.40 12.19
N HIS A 98 2.48 3.76 11.55
CA HIS A 98 1.85 2.56 12.08
C HIS A 98 2.86 1.41 12.14
N LEU A 99 3.64 1.18 11.08
CA LEU A 99 4.69 0.16 11.09
C LEU A 99 5.75 0.46 12.16
N GLU A 100 6.14 1.72 12.33
CA GLU A 100 7.06 2.16 13.38
C GLU A 100 6.50 1.91 14.79
N SER A 101 5.18 2.02 14.97
CA SER A 101 4.53 1.68 16.25
C SER A 101 4.54 0.19 16.57
N LEU A 102 4.57 -0.67 15.53
CA LEU A 102 4.65 -2.12 15.67
C LEU A 102 6.10 -2.58 15.84
N ALA A 103 7.00 -2.05 15.01
CA ALA A 103 8.39 -2.49 14.88
C ALA A 103 9.33 -1.30 14.66
N GLY A 104 9.40 -0.38 15.63
CA GLY A 104 10.33 0.74 15.62
C GLY A 104 11.79 0.34 15.86
N GLU A 105 12.69 1.32 15.84
CA GLU A 105 14.12 1.13 16.05
C GLU A 105 14.43 0.28 17.30
N GLY A 106 15.37 -0.66 17.14
CA GLY A 106 15.78 -1.59 18.19
C GLY A 106 14.87 -2.81 18.37
N THR A 107 13.76 -2.91 17.64
CA THR A 107 12.87 -4.08 17.68
C THR A 107 13.55 -5.31 17.07
N SER A 108 13.53 -6.44 17.78
CA SER A 108 13.97 -7.74 17.23
C SER A 108 12.84 -8.37 16.41
N LEU A 109 13.19 -8.84 15.22
CA LEU A 109 12.27 -9.44 14.26
C LEU A 109 12.64 -10.90 13.98
N GLU A 110 11.63 -11.71 13.72
CA GLU A 110 11.75 -13.00 13.06
C GLU A 110 11.44 -12.77 11.57
N VAL A 111 12.36 -13.11 10.67
CA VAL A 111 12.23 -12.80 9.24
C VAL A 111 12.42 -14.06 8.43
N GLU A 112 11.41 -14.43 7.64
CA GLU A 112 11.48 -15.53 6.68
C GLU A 112 11.69 -14.91 5.30
N ILE A 113 12.94 -14.94 4.83
CA ILE A 113 13.33 -14.44 3.51
C ILE A 113 13.11 -15.56 2.51
N GLU A 114 12.15 -15.40 1.61
CA GLU A 114 12.02 -16.29 0.47
C GLU A 114 13.07 -15.92 -0.60
N ALA A 115 13.58 -16.91 -1.30
CA ALA A 115 14.69 -16.77 -2.23
C ALA A 115 14.28 -16.05 -3.53
N TYR A 116 13.86 -14.79 -3.45
CA TYR A 116 13.88 -13.86 -4.58
C TYR A 116 15.25 -13.17 -4.59
N ALA A 117 16.24 -13.86 -5.16
CA ALA A 117 17.62 -13.36 -5.28
C ALA A 117 17.75 -12.06 -6.13
N ASN A 118 16.66 -11.59 -6.74
CA ASN A 118 16.61 -10.43 -7.62
C ASN A 118 15.45 -9.47 -7.27
N ALA A 119 15.13 -9.29 -5.99
CA ALA A 119 14.24 -8.21 -5.60
C ALA A 119 14.80 -6.86 -6.13
N PRO A 120 13.93 -5.98 -6.67
CA PRO A 120 14.38 -4.72 -7.27
C PRO A 120 15.22 -3.92 -6.28
N ASN A 121 16.29 -3.29 -6.76
CA ASN A 121 17.11 -2.35 -6.00
C ASN A 121 17.87 -2.92 -4.78
N GLY A 122 18.01 -4.26 -4.67
CA GLY A 122 18.77 -4.88 -3.57
C GLY A 122 18.01 -4.96 -2.24
N GLU A 123 16.70 -4.71 -2.25
CA GLU A 123 15.82 -5.01 -1.11
C GLU A 123 15.67 -6.52 -0.93
N LEU A 124 15.34 -6.96 0.29
CA LEU A 124 15.04 -8.35 0.59
C LEU A 124 13.55 -8.48 0.89
N TRP A 125 12.83 -9.22 0.05
CA TRP A 125 11.41 -9.47 0.25
C TRP A 125 11.23 -10.60 1.25
N ALA A 126 10.44 -10.36 2.29
CA ALA A 126 10.30 -11.30 3.37
C ALA A 126 8.93 -11.27 4.02
N MET A 127 8.64 -12.37 4.72
CA MET A 127 7.62 -12.40 5.75
C MET A 127 8.24 -11.96 7.08
N ILE A 128 7.62 -10.99 7.74
CA ILE A 128 8.20 -10.31 8.90
C ILE A 128 7.29 -10.53 10.10
N TYR A 129 7.85 -11.03 11.18
CA TYR A 129 7.12 -11.35 12.41
C TYR A 129 7.77 -10.70 13.63
N GLN A 130 6.95 -10.38 14.62
CA GLN A 130 7.38 -9.89 15.93
C GLN A 130 6.71 -10.71 17.02
N GLY A 131 7.50 -11.43 17.83
CA GLY A 131 6.97 -12.32 18.88
C GLY A 131 5.96 -13.34 18.35
N GLY A 132 6.22 -13.88 17.15
CA GLY A 132 5.34 -14.81 16.44
C GLY A 132 4.09 -14.20 15.77
N SER A 133 3.89 -12.88 15.82
CA SER A 133 2.79 -12.21 15.11
C SER A 133 3.25 -11.73 13.73
N ASP A 134 2.50 -12.05 12.67
CA ASP A 134 2.78 -11.58 11.30
C ASP A 134 2.47 -10.07 11.20
N LEU A 135 3.50 -9.27 10.96
CA LEU A 135 3.36 -7.82 10.87
C LEU A 135 2.64 -7.38 9.59
N GLY A 136 2.75 -8.13 8.50
CA GLY A 136 2.02 -7.84 7.26
C GLY A 136 0.51 -7.96 7.48
N VAL A 137 0.06 -9.00 8.20
CA VAL A 137 -1.34 -9.13 8.61
C VAL A 137 -1.76 -7.95 9.48
N LYS A 138 -0.92 -7.49 10.42
CA LYS A 138 -1.24 -6.34 11.29
C LYS A 138 -1.40 -5.04 10.51
N MET A 139 -0.52 -4.79 9.53
CA MET A 139 -0.63 -3.64 8.63
C MET A 139 -1.94 -3.66 7.84
N VAL A 140 -2.32 -4.83 7.31
CA VAL A 140 -3.56 -5.02 6.56
C VAL A 140 -4.80 -4.90 7.46
N GLU A 141 -4.81 -5.50 8.64
CA GLU A 141 -5.90 -5.39 9.62
C GLU A 141 -6.18 -3.93 10.02
N ALA A 142 -5.14 -3.09 10.07
CA ALA A 142 -5.25 -1.68 10.37
C ALA A 142 -5.61 -0.80 9.15
N GLY A 143 -5.68 -1.39 7.96
CA GLY A 143 -5.98 -0.68 6.71
C GLY A 143 -4.82 0.17 6.17
N TYR A 144 -3.58 -0.06 6.62
CA TYR A 144 -2.39 0.66 6.15
C TYR A 144 -1.58 -0.10 5.11
N ALA A 145 -2.04 -1.31 4.75
CA ALA A 145 -1.52 -2.09 3.65
C ALA A 145 -2.66 -2.87 2.98
N VAL A 146 -2.41 -3.32 1.76
CA VAL A 146 -3.27 -4.20 0.96
C VAL A 146 -2.56 -5.50 0.69
N VAL A 147 -3.33 -6.56 0.53
CA VAL A 147 -2.82 -7.88 0.15
C VAL A 147 -2.33 -7.83 -1.30
N ASP A 148 -1.18 -8.42 -1.56
CA ASP A 148 -0.73 -8.78 -2.91
C ASP A 148 -0.88 -10.30 -3.09
N PRO A 149 -2.01 -10.78 -3.65
CA PRO A 149 -2.28 -12.21 -3.76
C PRO A 149 -1.26 -12.95 -4.63
N ALA A 150 -0.65 -12.27 -5.61
CA ALA A 150 0.31 -12.88 -6.52
C ALA A 150 1.64 -13.24 -5.81
N SER A 151 1.92 -12.60 -4.68
CA SER A 151 3.11 -12.83 -3.86
C SER A 151 2.90 -13.80 -2.70
N VAL A 152 1.75 -14.49 -2.62
CA VAL A 152 1.43 -15.42 -1.52
C VAL A 152 1.18 -16.83 -2.04
N ASP A 153 2.16 -17.72 -1.83
CA ASP A 153 2.08 -19.12 -2.25
C ASP A 153 1.24 -20.01 -1.31
N ASP A 154 1.15 -19.66 -0.01
CA ASP A 154 0.38 -20.42 0.99
C ASP A 154 -1.09 -19.99 1.02
N PRO A 155 -2.04 -20.87 0.63
CA PRO A 155 -3.47 -20.53 0.62
C PRO A 155 -4.03 -20.14 1.99
N GLN A 156 -3.55 -20.77 3.08
CA GLN A 156 -4.07 -20.45 4.42
C GLN A 156 -3.63 -19.04 4.86
N LYS A 157 -2.44 -18.64 4.43
CA LYS A 157 -1.91 -17.30 4.66
C LYS A 157 -2.65 -16.26 3.84
N LEU A 158 -2.91 -16.55 2.57
CA LEU A 158 -3.72 -15.70 1.70
C LEU A 158 -5.12 -15.48 2.29
N ASP A 159 -5.78 -16.54 2.76
CA ASP A 159 -7.09 -16.44 3.42
C ASP A 159 -7.06 -15.53 4.65
N ALA A 160 -6.00 -15.61 5.48
CA ALA A 160 -5.84 -14.76 6.65
C ALA A 160 -5.65 -13.29 6.28
N LEU A 161 -4.82 -13.01 5.27
CA LEU A 161 -4.56 -11.67 4.76
C LEU A 161 -5.82 -11.06 4.13
N VAL A 162 -6.55 -11.83 3.30
CA VAL A 162 -7.81 -11.38 2.68
C VAL A 162 -8.88 -11.14 3.76
N ALA A 163 -8.96 -11.98 4.78
CA ALA A 163 -9.87 -11.76 5.91
C ALA A 163 -9.52 -10.47 6.68
N ALA A 164 -8.24 -10.21 6.91
CA ALA A 164 -7.77 -8.97 7.51
C ALA A 164 -8.15 -7.73 6.67
N GLN A 165 -7.95 -7.78 5.34
CA GLN A 165 -8.29 -6.67 4.45
C GLN A 165 -9.79 -6.42 4.43
N ASN A 166 -10.59 -7.48 4.33
CA ASN A 166 -12.04 -7.37 4.38
C ASN A 166 -12.53 -6.79 5.71
N LYS A 167 -11.88 -7.14 6.82
CA LYS A 167 -12.15 -6.55 8.13
C LYS A 167 -11.83 -5.06 8.16
N ALA A 168 -10.64 -4.65 7.69
CA ALA A 168 -10.26 -3.24 7.62
C ALA A 168 -11.22 -2.43 6.75
N ARG A 169 -11.69 -3.00 5.63
CA ARG A 169 -12.70 -2.41 4.75
C ARG A 169 -14.05 -2.25 5.46
N GLN A 170 -14.51 -3.28 6.18
CA GLN A 170 -15.77 -3.24 6.93
C GLN A 170 -15.74 -2.25 8.11
N ASP A 171 -14.60 -2.16 8.78
CA ASP A 171 -14.39 -1.26 9.90
C ASP A 171 -14.00 0.17 9.46
N GLU A 172 -13.95 0.43 8.14
CA GLU A 172 -13.57 1.72 7.53
C GLU A 172 -12.22 2.25 8.06
N LEU A 173 -11.18 1.41 8.08
CA LEU A 173 -9.86 1.75 8.64
C LEU A 173 -8.83 2.14 7.57
N GLY A 174 -7.89 3.02 7.94
CA GLY A 174 -6.76 3.40 7.09
C GLY A 174 -7.20 3.89 5.71
N ILE A 175 -6.66 3.30 4.65
CA ILE A 175 -6.98 3.67 3.26
C ILE A 175 -8.46 3.40 2.89
N PHE A 176 -9.17 2.59 3.68
CA PHE A 176 -10.60 2.29 3.53
C PHE A 176 -11.50 3.23 4.35
N SER A 177 -10.92 4.19 5.09
CA SER A 177 -11.66 5.15 5.91
C SER A 177 -12.20 6.33 5.09
N THR A 178 -13.14 7.06 5.70
CA THR A 178 -13.57 8.38 5.21
C THR A 178 -12.91 9.55 5.97
N ASP A 179 -11.96 9.23 6.85
CA ASP A 179 -11.36 10.20 7.77
C ASP A 179 -10.25 11.03 7.12
N ALA A 180 -9.55 10.47 6.12
CA ALA A 180 -8.52 11.18 5.37
C ALA A 180 -9.04 11.59 3.98
N GLU A 181 -8.91 12.87 3.62
CA GLU A 181 -9.44 13.44 2.36
C GLU A 181 -8.84 12.82 1.08
N CYS A 182 -7.66 12.20 1.20
CA CYS A 182 -7.00 11.54 0.07
C CYS A 182 -7.57 10.15 -0.25
N THR A 183 -8.31 9.51 0.67
CA THR A 183 -8.79 8.13 0.47
C THR A 183 -9.88 8.06 -0.60
N LEU A 184 -10.05 6.89 -1.23
CA LEU A 184 -11.13 6.69 -2.19
C LEU A 184 -12.52 6.89 -1.57
N PRO A 185 -12.84 6.32 -0.39
CA PRO A 185 -14.17 6.51 0.22
C PRO A 185 -14.50 7.98 0.51
N SER A 186 -13.53 8.79 0.96
CA SER A 186 -13.71 10.23 1.19
C SER A 186 -14.08 11.00 -0.07
N LYS A 187 -13.63 10.53 -1.24
CA LYS A 187 -13.93 11.15 -2.54
C LYS A 187 -15.24 10.66 -3.15
N VAL A 188 -15.54 9.37 -3.00
CA VAL A 188 -16.69 8.71 -3.65
C VAL A 188 -17.98 8.86 -2.84
N LYS A 189 -17.93 8.65 -1.52
CA LYS A 189 -19.13 8.62 -0.66
C LYS A 189 -19.95 9.92 -0.72
N PRO A 190 -19.35 11.14 -0.68
CA PRO A 190 -20.13 12.37 -0.80
C PRO A 190 -20.87 12.50 -2.13
N VAL A 191 -20.30 11.97 -3.21
CA VAL A 191 -20.92 11.99 -4.53
C VAL A 191 -22.08 11.00 -4.58
N ILE A 192 -21.91 9.79 -4.07
CA ILE A 192 -23.02 8.82 -3.96
C ILE A 192 -24.15 9.39 -3.10
N GLU A 193 -23.86 9.95 -1.92
CA GLU A 193 -24.88 10.55 -1.06
C GLU A 193 -25.60 11.74 -1.72
N MET A 194 -24.91 12.49 -2.59
CA MET A 194 -25.49 13.57 -3.39
C MET A 194 -26.43 13.01 -4.48
N LEU A 195 -26.03 11.91 -5.14
CA LEU A 195 -26.82 11.22 -6.15
C LEU A 195 -28.04 10.50 -5.57
N GLU A 196 -27.97 10.03 -4.33
CA GLU A 196 -29.13 9.44 -3.62
C GLU A 196 -30.16 10.51 -3.19
N LYS A 197 -29.74 11.78 -3.13
CA LYS A 197 -30.54 12.91 -2.64
C LYS A 197 -30.74 13.96 -3.73
N LEU A 198 -31.06 13.52 -4.95
CA LEU A 198 -31.34 14.45 -6.04
C LEU A 198 -32.46 15.43 -5.66
N PRO A 199 -32.29 16.72 -5.95
CA PRO A 199 -33.35 17.70 -5.81
C PRO A 199 -34.62 17.28 -6.55
N GLU A 200 -35.77 17.42 -5.90
CA GLU A 200 -37.05 17.17 -6.55
C GLU A 200 -37.25 18.14 -7.72
N SER A 201 -37.77 17.62 -8.84
CA SER A 201 -38.13 18.45 -9.98
C SER A 201 -39.14 19.54 -9.55
N PRO A 202 -38.88 20.83 -9.87
CA PRO A 202 -39.76 21.90 -9.46
C PRO A 202 -41.14 21.73 -10.10
N ARG A 203 -42.18 21.74 -9.26
CA ARG A 203 -43.58 21.78 -9.74
C ARG A 203 -43.89 23.07 -10.53
N ALA A 204 -43.02 24.06 -10.43
CA ALA A 204 -43.26 25.41 -10.91
C ALA A 204 -43.45 25.52 -12.42
N ASN A 205 -44.31 26.47 -12.78
CA ASN A 205 -44.48 26.99 -14.14
C ASN A 205 -43.59 28.22 -14.35
N ASP A 206 -42.41 28.24 -13.72
CA ASP A 206 -41.46 29.36 -13.76
C ASP A 206 -40.15 28.94 -14.43
N VAL A 207 -39.78 29.68 -15.46
CA VAL A 207 -38.55 29.52 -16.25
C VAL A 207 -37.31 29.75 -15.38
N VAL A 208 -37.37 30.65 -14.40
CA VAL A 208 -36.22 30.95 -13.54
C VAL A 208 -35.90 29.78 -12.62
N GLU A 209 -36.92 29.20 -11.98
CA GLU A 209 -36.76 28.01 -11.15
C GLU A 209 -36.28 26.79 -11.95
N LEU A 210 -36.84 26.55 -13.14
CA LEU A 210 -36.37 25.48 -14.04
C LEU A 210 -34.91 25.69 -14.46
N THR A 211 -34.50 26.92 -14.73
CA THR A 211 -33.10 27.23 -15.11
C THR A 211 -32.15 26.96 -13.95
N LYS A 212 -32.52 27.30 -12.71
CA LYS A 212 -31.73 26.98 -11.51
C LYS A 212 -31.62 25.47 -11.31
N TYR A 213 -32.73 24.75 -11.43
CA TYR A 213 -32.77 23.29 -11.31
C TYR A 213 -31.87 22.61 -12.34
N ILE A 214 -31.97 23.00 -13.62
CA ILE A 214 -31.09 22.50 -14.68
C ILE A 214 -29.61 22.81 -14.36
N GLY A 215 -29.33 24.01 -13.84
CA GLY A 215 -27.97 24.38 -13.42
C GLY A 215 -27.43 23.49 -12.29
N GLU A 216 -28.25 23.22 -11.29
CA GLU A 216 -27.91 22.32 -10.17
C GLU A 216 -27.70 20.88 -10.65
N MET A 217 -28.61 20.33 -11.46
CA MET A 217 -28.47 18.99 -12.05
C MET A 217 -27.18 18.85 -12.87
N ASN A 218 -26.83 19.86 -13.68
CA ASN A 218 -25.58 19.84 -14.45
C ASN A 218 -24.33 19.86 -13.56
N ARG A 219 -24.38 20.54 -12.40
CA ARG A 219 -23.29 20.50 -11.43
C ARG A 219 -23.14 19.11 -10.82
N ILE A 220 -24.23 18.52 -10.32
CA ILE A 220 -24.21 17.15 -9.77
C ILE A 220 -23.67 16.17 -10.82
N ARG A 221 -24.14 16.29 -12.07
CA ARG A 221 -23.64 15.48 -13.19
C ARG A 221 -22.13 15.63 -13.40
N SER A 222 -21.61 16.85 -13.34
CA SER A 222 -20.18 17.13 -13.51
C SER A 222 -19.35 16.51 -12.39
N ASP A 223 -19.78 16.65 -11.14
CA ASP A 223 -19.09 16.09 -9.97
C ASP A 223 -19.07 14.54 -10.06
N ALA A 224 -20.20 13.93 -10.44
CA ALA A 224 -20.31 12.49 -10.66
C ALA A 224 -19.43 11.98 -11.83
N GLN A 225 -19.38 12.70 -12.95
CA GLN A 225 -18.51 12.37 -14.08
C GLN A 225 -17.02 12.44 -13.72
N GLN A 226 -16.62 13.40 -12.88
CA GLN A 226 -15.25 13.48 -12.37
C GLN A 226 -14.91 12.25 -11.50
N THR A 227 -15.84 11.81 -10.66
CA THR A 227 -15.67 10.60 -9.85
C THR A 227 -15.55 9.34 -10.70
N VAL A 228 -16.37 9.20 -11.75
CA VAL A 228 -16.23 8.10 -12.72
C VAL A 228 -14.85 8.13 -13.38
N ALA A 229 -14.41 9.28 -13.88
CA ALA A 229 -13.09 9.41 -14.50
C ALA A 229 -11.94 9.03 -13.55
N MET A 230 -12.05 9.40 -12.26
CA MET A 230 -11.09 8.98 -11.23
C MET A 230 -11.12 7.47 -10.99
N LEU A 231 -12.31 6.86 -10.87
CA LEU A 231 -12.47 5.41 -10.67
C LEU A 231 -11.94 4.61 -11.87
N SER A 232 -12.21 5.07 -13.09
CA SER A 232 -11.71 4.46 -14.32
C SER A 232 -10.19 4.59 -14.49
N ALA A 233 -9.55 5.54 -13.80
CA ALA A 233 -8.10 5.69 -13.80
C ALA A 233 -7.38 4.72 -12.85
N ILE A 234 -8.11 4.06 -11.94
CA ILE A 234 -7.55 2.97 -11.13
C ILE A 234 -7.23 1.81 -12.08
N PRO A 235 -6.00 1.27 -12.11
CA PRO A 235 -5.67 0.14 -12.97
C PRO A 235 -6.42 -1.13 -12.57
N ASP A 236 -6.46 -2.12 -13.47
CA ASP A 236 -6.96 -3.46 -13.14
C ASP A 236 -5.90 -4.23 -12.34
N THR A 237 -6.33 -5.24 -11.59
CA THR A 237 -5.47 -6.01 -10.68
C THR A 237 -4.45 -6.92 -11.38
N GLU A 238 -4.47 -7.00 -12.71
CA GLU A 238 -3.77 -8.07 -13.42
C GLU A 238 -2.23 -7.93 -13.45
N ASN A 239 -1.62 -6.75 -13.27
CA ASN A 239 -0.16 -6.60 -13.41
C ASN A 239 0.55 -5.46 -12.64
N ASP A 240 -0.09 -4.73 -11.73
CA ASP A 240 0.54 -3.56 -11.09
C ASP A 240 0.72 -3.70 -9.57
N ASP A 241 1.88 -3.27 -9.07
CA ASP A 241 2.20 -3.01 -7.65
C ASP A 241 1.35 -1.85 -7.04
N SER A 242 0.29 -1.43 -7.73
CA SER A 242 -0.60 -0.34 -7.34
C SER A 242 -1.44 -0.74 -6.13
N VAL A 243 -1.28 0.03 -5.06
CA VAL A 243 -2.09 -0.11 -3.84
C VAL A 243 -3.56 0.15 -4.14
N ALA A 244 -3.87 1.11 -5.00
CA ALA A 244 -5.23 1.43 -5.39
C ALA A 244 -5.89 0.28 -6.17
N ALA A 245 -5.17 -0.35 -7.11
CA ALA A 245 -5.67 -1.51 -7.84
C ALA A 245 -5.94 -2.71 -6.91
N LEU A 246 -5.01 -3.03 -6.01
CA LEU A 246 -5.17 -4.12 -5.04
C LEU A 246 -6.28 -3.85 -4.00
N ALA A 247 -6.48 -2.61 -3.59
CA ALA A 247 -7.55 -2.23 -2.65
C ALA A 247 -8.94 -2.24 -3.28
N TRP A 248 -9.05 -1.73 -4.51
CA TRP A 248 -10.32 -1.27 -5.10
C TRP A 248 -10.60 -1.80 -6.50
N GLY A 249 -9.68 -2.50 -7.15
CA GLY A 249 -9.81 -2.95 -8.54
C GLY A 249 -11.06 -3.80 -8.79
N GLU A 250 -11.41 -4.68 -7.84
CA GLU A 250 -12.64 -5.49 -7.94
C GLU A 250 -13.92 -4.66 -7.70
N ALA A 251 -13.85 -3.63 -6.85
CA ALA A 251 -15.01 -2.86 -6.41
C ALA A 251 -15.29 -1.61 -7.27
N LYS A 252 -14.29 -1.12 -8.03
CA LYS A 252 -14.43 0.14 -8.80
C LYS A 252 -15.57 0.07 -9.82
N GLN A 253 -15.80 -1.09 -10.44
CA GLN A 253 -16.85 -1.23 -11.45
C GLN A 253 -18.24 -1.10 -10.82
N GLU A 254 -18.46 -1.64 -9.62
CA GLU A 254 -19.74 -1.49 -8.90
C GLU A 254 -20.02 -0.01 -8.57
N TYR A 255 -18.98 0.75 -8.19
CA TYR A 255 -19.11 2.19 -8.00
C TYR A 255 -19.42 2.93 -9.30
N ILE A 256 -18.73 2.59 -10.39
CA ILE A 256 -18.97 3.18 -11.72
C ILE A 256 -20.42 2.92 -12.15
N ASP A 257 -20.87 1.67 -12.12
CA ASP A 257 -22.22 1.27 -12.53
C ASP A 257 -23.29 2.00 -11.69
N THR A 258 -23.07 2.13 -10.38
CA THR A 258 -23.96 2.86 -9.48
C THR A 258 -24.06 4.33 -9.87
N ILE A 259 -22.92 4.99 -10.13
CA ILE A 259 -22.89 6.40 -10.51
C ILE A 259 -23.51 6.60 -11.90
N GLU A 260 -23.22 5.72 -12.86
CA GLU A 260 -23.76 5.78 -14.23
C GLU A 260 -25.29 5.62 -14.25
N ASN A 261 -25.85 4.76 -13.40
CA ASN A 261 -27.30 4.65 -13.25
C ASN A 261 -27.94 5.98 -12.82
N HIS A 262 -27.36 6.67 -11.85
CA HIS A 262 -27.85 8.01 -11.45
C HIS A 262 -27.59 9.09 -12.50
N LEU A 263 -26.48 9.01 -13.26
CA LEU A 263 -26.22 9.93 -14.37
C LEU A 263 -27.30 9.82 -15.45
N ASN A 264 -27.81 8.61 -15.73
CA ASN A 264 -28.94 8.40 -16.63
C ASN A 264 -30.24 9.01 -16.10
N GLU A 265 -30.51 8.88 -14.80
CA GLU A 265 -31.65 9.54 -14.14
C GLU A 265 -31.56 11.07 -14.25
N ILE A 266 -30.41 11.66 -13.92
CA ILE A 266 -30.16 13.10 -14.02
C ILE A 266 -30.37 13.59 -15.46
N ARG A 267 -29.93 12.81 -16.46
CA ARG A 267 -30.14 13.15 -17.87
C ARG A 267 -31.63 13.29 -18.19
N GLY A 268 -32.45 12.32 -17.81
CA GLY A 268 -33.90 12.39 -17.99
C GLY A 268 -34.53 13.59 -17.28
N LEU A 269 -34.10 13.88 -16.05
CA LEU A 269 -34.58 15.04 -15.29
C LEU A 269 -34.23 16.39 -15.95
N ILE A 270 -33.04 16.49 -16.55
CA ILE A 270 -32.63 17.68 -17.31
C ILE A 270 -33.47 17.82 -18.59
N GLU A 271 -33.67 16.73 -19.33
CA GLU A 271 -34.46 16.72 -20.57
C GLU A 271 -35.92 17.13 -20.29
N ASP A 272 -36.54 16.56 -19.26
CA ASP A 272 -37.90 16.94 -18.81
C ASP A 272 -37.99 18.41 -18.41
N ALA A 273 -37.02 18.90 -17.64
CA ALA A 273 -36.98 20.30 -17.21
C ALA A 273 -36.77 21.26 -18.39
N GLN A 274 -35.97 20.87 -19.39
CA GLN A 274 -35.76 21.64 -20.62
C GLN A 274 -37.02 21.69 -21.48
N ALA A 275 -37.71 20.56 -21.66
CA ALA A 275 -38.97 20.49 -22.39
C ALA A 275 -40.04 21.38 -21.75
N LYS A 276 -40.20 21.29 -20.42
CA LYS A 276 -41.12 22.16 -19.67
C LYS A 276 -40.75 23.63 -19.77
N ARG A 277 -39.45 23.95 -19.73
CA ARG A 277 -38.98 25.34 -19.89
C ARG A 277 -39.33 25.89 -21.27
N ALA A 278 -39.13 25.10 -22.33
CA ALA A 278 -39.42 25.51 -23.69
C ALA A 278 -40.92 25.71 -23.94
N ASP A 279 -41.77 24.80 -23.41
CA ASP A 279 -43.24 24.94 -23.42
C ASP A 279 -43.67 26.27 -22.77
N LEU A 280 -43.14 26.59 -21.59
CA LEU A 280 -43.42 27.86 -20.89
C LEU A 280 -42.92 29.10 -21.63
N GLN A 281 -41.87 28.97 -22.43
CA GLN A 281 -41.33 30.06 -23.25
C GLN A 281 -42.05 30.20 -24.59
N GLY A 282 -43.01 29.31 -24.92
CA GLY A 282 -43.65 29.26 -26.24
C GLY A 282 -42.67 28.97 -27.36
N ILE A 283 -41.56 28.30 -27.04
CA ILE A 283 -40.58 27.82 -28.02
C ILE A 283 -41.03 26.40 -28.38
N ASP A 284 -41.50 26.19 -29.61
CA ASP A 284 -41.67 24.84 -30.16
C ASP A 284 -40.31 24.14 -30.10
N VAL A 285 -40.16 23.19 -29.17
CA VAL A 285 -39.01 22.27 -29.19
C VAL A 285 -39.20 21.44 -30.45
N PRO A 286 -38.28 21.47 -31.43
CA PRO A 286 -38.37 20.57 -32.56
C PRO A 286 -38.41 19.14 -32.01
N GLU A 287 -39.44 18.38 -32.40
CA GLU A 287 -39.51 16.94 -32.18
C GLU A 287 -38.15 16.33 -32.54
N PRO A 288 -37.59 15.42 -31.73
CA PRO A 288 -36.38 14.71 -32.11
C PRO A 288 -36.66 14.09 -33.48
N GLU A 289 -35.92 14.54 -34.50
CA GLU A 289 -36.02 13.96 -35.84
C GLU A 289 -35.81 12.46 -35.67
N PRO A 290 -36.69 11.61 -36.24
CA PRO A 290 -36.54 10.18 -36.13
C PRO A 290 -35.13 9.81 -36.56
N GLU A 291 -34.43 9.04 -35.72
CA GLU A 291 -33.13 8.49 -36.07
C GLU A 291 -33.24 7.92 -37.49
N PRO A 292 -32.36 8.32 -38.43
CA PRO A 292 -32.44 7.81 -39.79
C PRO A 292 -32.44 6.29 -39.71
N GLU A 293 -33.48 5.67 -40.29
CA GLU A 293 -33.57 4.22 -40.40
C GLU A 293 -32.21 3.69 -40.86
N PRO A 294 -31.64 2.66 -40.20
CA PRO A 294 -30.37 2.12 -40.60
C PRO A 294 -30.48 1.77 -42.08
N ALA A 295 -29.64 2.41 -42.90
CA ALA A 295 -29.56 2.09 -44.32
C ALA A 295 -29.41 0.56 -44.43
N PRO A 296 -30.16 -0.09 -45.35
CA PRO A 296 -30.07 -1.53 -45.51
C PRO A 296 -28.59 -1.88 -45.71
N GLN A 297 -28.08 -2.71 -44.79
CA GLN A 297 -26.78 -3.33 -44.94
C GLN A 297 -26.85 -4.11 -46.25
N GLU A 298 -26.19 -3.59 -47.29
CA GLU A 298 -25.97 -4.36 -48.50
C GLU A 298 -25.23 -5.63 -48.07
N ASP A 299 -25.88 -6.76 -48.32
CA ASP A 299 -25.37 -8.10 -48.15
C ASP A 299 -23.93 -8.17 -48.65
N SER A 300 -22.99 -8.14 -47.69
CA SER A 300 -21.60 -8.48 -47.96
C SER A 300 -21.57 -9.99 -48.15
N GLU A 301 -21.49 -10.39 -49.42
CA GLU A 301 -21.36 -11.77 -49.87
C GLU A 301 -20.31 -12.54 -49.05
N PRO A 302 -20.56 -13.81 -48.71
CA PRO A 302 -19.56 -14.65 -48.06
C PRO A 302 -18.40 -14.87 -49.04
N GLN A 303 -17.21 -14.36 -48.70
CA GLN A 303 -15.99 -14.74 -49.40
C GLN A 303 -15.72 -16.23 -49.17
N GLU A 304 -15.92 -16.98 -50.25
CA GLU A 304 -15.63 -18.38 -50.40
C GLU A 304 -14.17 -18.70 -50.05
N ASP A 305 -14.05 -19.81 -49.32
CA ASP A 305 -12.95 -20.76 -49.27
C ASP A 305 -11.87 -20.57 -50.36
N GLN A 306 -10.65 -20.24 -49.94
CA GLN A 306 -9.45 -20.59 -50.69
C GLN A 306 -8.67 -21.67 -49.93
N GLU A 307 -8.75 -22.88 -50.46
CA GLU A 307 -7.93 -24.04 -50.12
C GLU A 307 -6.41 -23.74 -50.18
N PRO A 308 -5.60 -24.45 -49.36
CA PRO A 308 -4.15 -24.40 -49.43
C PRO A 308 -3.64 -25.30 -50.56
N GLN A 309 -2.84 -24.75 -51.48
CA GLN A 309 -2.05 -25.56 -52.40
C GLN A 309 -0.56 -25.48 -52.07
N ASP A 310 -0.03 -26.67 -51.83
CA ASP A 310 1.37 -27.06 -51.76
C ASP A 310 2.23 -26.54 -52.92
N ALA A 311 3.52 -26.30 -52.62
CA ALA A 311 4.72 -26.69 -53.40
C ALA A 311 5.84 -25.64 -53.18
N GLN A 312 6.84 -25.94 -52.35
CA GLN A 312 8.11 -26.61 -52.69
C GLN A 312 9.27 -25.65 -53.07
N ASP A 313 10.43 -26.02 -52.53
CA ASP A 313 11.80 -25.73 -53.01
C ASP A 313 12.46 -24.37 -52.75
N LEU A 314 13.30 -24.35 -51.68
CA LEU A 314 14.78 -24.16 -51.65
C LEU A 314 15.46 -23.09 -52.57
N PRO A 315 16.68 -22.58 -52.27
CA PRO A 315 17.58 -22.80 -51.11
C PRO A 315 18.11 -21.50 -50.47
N ALA A 316 18.84 -21.68 -49.36
CA ALA A 316 19.69 -20.69 -48.71
C ALA A 316 20.82 -20.16 -49.60
N PRO A 317 21.37 -18.98 -49.27
CA PRO A 317 22.79 -18.72 -49.41
C PRO A 317 23.47 -18.55 -48.04
N GLU A 318 24.49 -19.39 -47.81
CA GLU A 318 25.56 -19.14 -46.86
C GLU A 318 26.44 -17.97 -47.33
N ALA A 319 27.24 -17.48 -46.36
CA ALA A 319 28.47 -16.67 -46.47
C ALA A 319 28.31 -15.16 -46.21
N SER A 320 29.19 -14.46 -45.51
CA SER A 320 30.32 -14.78 -44.61
C SER A 320 30.94 -13.42 -44.25
N SER A 321 31.54 -13.29 -43.05
CA SER A 321 32.49 -12.22 -42.64
C SER A 321 31.86 -10.82 -42.44
N GLU A 322 32.20 -9.97 -41.47
CA GLU A 322 33.45 -9.72 -40.76
C GLU A 322 33.18 -9.22 -39.32
N ALA A 323 34.06 -9.60 -38.39
CA ALA A 323 34.34 -8.84 -37.17
C ALA A 323 35.32 -7.69 -37.49
N PRO A 324 35.29 -6.59 -36.72
CA PRO A 324 36.48 -6.21 -35.94
C PRO A 324 36.10 -5.89 -34.48
N GLN A 325 36.69 -6.52 -33.47
CA GLN A 325 37.94 -6.13 -32.77
C GLN A 325 38.02 -4.66 -32.30
N GLU A 326 37.93 -4.52 -30.97
CA GLU A 326 38.72 -3.69 -30.04
C GLU A 326 39.22 -2.32 -30.50
N GLN A 327 38.86 -1.25 -29.75
CA GLN A 327 39.75 -0.69 -28.72
C GLN A 327 39.06 0.40 -27.86
N PRO A 328 39.53 0.61 -26.62
CA PRO A 328 39.02 1.61 -25.68
C PRO A 328 39.70 2.97 -25.92
N GLU A 329 38.93 4.06 -25.86
CA GLU A 329 39.51 5.41 -25.81
C GLU A 329 39.48 5.94 -24.37
N GLU A 330 40.63 5.75 -23.73
CA GLU A 330 41.15 6.56 -22.64
C GLU A 330 41.97 7.69 -23.29
N GLN A 331 41.55 8.95 -23.17
CA GLN A 331 42.50 10.06 -23.29
C GLN A 331 42.17 11.23 -22.35
N GLU A 332 42.95 11.18 -21.29
CA GLU A 332 43.28 12.09 -20.22
C GLU A 332 43.87 13.45 -20.70
N ILE A 333 43.69 14.46 -19.82
CA ILE A 333 44.50 15.67 -19.50
C ILE A 333 44.51 16.93 -20.40
N ALA A 334 44.02 18.04 -19.82
CA ALA A 334 44.78 19.28 -19.60
C ALA A 334 44.00 20.17 -18.58
N ASP A 335 44.28 20.10 -17.28
CA ASP A 335 45.36 20.81 -16.56
C ASP A 335 45.03 22.29 -16.26
N THR A 336 44.65 22.58 -15.01
CA THR A 336 44.96 23.86 -14.35
C THR A 336 45.08 23.64 -12.84
N ALA A 337 46.31 23.26 -12.45
CA ALA A 337 47.14 23.77 -11.35
C ALA A 337 46.56 24.25 -9.98
N PRO A 338 47.36 24.12 -8.91
CA PRO A 338 46.91 23.99 -7.52
C PRO A 338 47.17 25.24 -6.66
N ALA A 339 46.39 25.43 -5.59
CA ALA A 339 46.84 26.06 -4.35
C ALA A 339 45.73 26.03 -3.28
N ALA A 340 46.04 25.49 -2.11
CA ALA A 340 45.79 26.08 -0.79
C ALA A 340 45.44 25.01 0.26
N THR A 341 46.48 24.56 0.93
CA THR A 341 46.42 24.08 2.32
C THR A 341 46.19 25.29 3.23
N PRO A 342 45.28 25.17 4.23
CA PRO A 342 45.54 25.74 5.54
C PRO A 342 45.41 24.62 6.59
N GLU A 343 46.49 24.27 7.27
CA GLU A 343 46.90 24.89 8.53
C GLU A 343 46.04 24.37 9.70
N ILE A 344 46.54 23.27 10.28
CA ILE A 344 46.16 22.76 11.59
C ILE A 344 46.56 23.83 12.61
N GLN A 345 45.61 24.62 13.08
CA GLN A 345 45.81 25.46 14.26
C GLN A 345 45.56 24.66 15.53
N THR A 346 46.62 24.67 16.31
CA THR A 346 46.79 24.15 17.65
C THR A 346 46.04 25.07 18.61
N GLU A 347 44.88 24.67 19.13
CA GLU A 347 44.33 25.28 20.34
C GLU A 347 45.06 24.71 21.56
N GLN A 348 46.19 25.36 21.87
CA GLN A 348 46.79 25.40 23.19
C GLN A 348 46.35 26.72 23.83
N MET A 349 45.53 26.69 24.88
CA MET A 349 45.59 27.60 26.04
C MET A 349 44.47 27.26 27.03
N GLY A 350 44.83 26.95 28.28
CA GLY A 350 43.86 26.91 29.38
C GLY A 350 44.08 25.88 30.49
N SER A 351 45.27 25.27 30.64
CA SER A 351 45.60 24.56 31.88
C SER A 351 46.26 25.53 32.86
N ASN A 352 45.45 26.11 33.75
CA ASN A 352 45.89 26.82 34.95
C ASN A 352 45.31 26.07 36.15
N GLY A 353 46.16 25.39 36.92
CA GLY A 353 45.72 24.73 38.14
C GLY A 353 46.74 23.79 38.79
N ASP A 354 48.02 24.14 38.79
CA ASP A 354 48.97 23.55 39.74
C ASP A 354 48.95 24.38 41.02
N GLY A 355 48.52 23.74 42.11
CA GLY A 355 48.42 24.31 43.45
C GLY A 355 48.40 23.19 44.48
N ALA A 356 49.46 22.37 44.49
CA ALA A 356 49.78 21.45 45.56
C ALA A 356 51.24 21.70 45.96
N GLY A 357 51.41 22.50 47.02
CA GLY A 357 52.65 22.60 47.78
C GLY A 357 52.39 21.99 49.14
N ASP A 358 52.93 20.80 49.35
CA ASP A 358 53.16 20.18 50.65
C ASP A 358 54.68 20.15 50.92
N ASP A 359 55.02 20.07 52.21
CA ASP A 359 56.34 19.88 52.85
C ASP A 359 57.16 21.19 52.97
N GLU A 360 57.18 21.92 54.10
CA GLU A 360 57.33 21.54 55.52
C GLU A 360 58.56 20.66 55.79
N ASP A 361 59.71 21.33 55.95
CA ASP A 361 60.84 20.90 56.79
C ASP A 361 60.95 21.90 57.96
N GLU A 362 60.46 21.49 59.14
CA GLU A 362 61.12 21.66 60.45
C GLU A 362 60.67 20.57 61.44
#